data_AF-A0A5C7VIP0-F1
#
_entry.id   AF-A0A5C7VIP0-F1
#
_cell.length_a   1.000
_cell.length_b   1.000
_cell.length_c   1.000
_cell.angle_alpha   90.00
_cell.angle_beta   90.00
_cell.angle_gamma   90.00
#
_symmetry.space_group_name_H-M   'P 1'
#
loop_
_entity.id
_entity.type
_entity.pdbx_description
1 polymer ?
#
loop_
_entity_poly.entity_id
_entity_poly.type
_entity_poly.pdbx_seq_one_letter_code
_entity_poly.pdbx_strand_id
1 'polypeptide(L)'
;MGVRIQSLSMERVLAAYLRARRVKLLADGQPQAAILMLSPEALLPVIAMHAEMAAKELFGKDATLGVQYRQDEAAMFGVYAKVPPIQSDMQGVMRALMFVYATNKVFQIKPGEHIECQPIYDHYRNGSLAGMLDNPDARVEWPLATAAALQH
;
A
#
# COMPACT_ATOMS: atom_id res chain seq x y z
N MET A 1 9.73 -33.40 8.27
CA MET A 1 9.09 -32.30 9.02
C MET A 1 8.66 -31.24 8.02
N GLY A 2 7.36 -31.15 7.72
CA GLY A 2 6.85 -30.14 6.79
C GLY A 2 6.85 -28.78 7.48
N VAL A 3 7.60 -27.81 6.94
CA VAL A 3 7.49 -26.41 7.36
C VAL A 3 6.08 -25.96 7.02
N ARG A 4 5.18 -25.90 8.02
CA ARG A 4 3.88 -25.22 7.86
C ARG A 4 4.18 -23.73 7.74
N ILE A 5 4.22 -23.23 6.51
CA ILE A 5 4.25 -21.79 6.26
C ILE A 5 2.90 -21.25 6.76
N GLN A 6 2.93 -20.58 7.90
CA GLN A 6 1.76 -19.87 8.43
C GLN A 6 1.34 -18.83 7.40
N SER A 7 0.05 -18.72 7.13
CA SER A 7 -0.50 -17.65 6.29
C SER A 7 -0.06 -16.30 6.84
N LEU A 8 0.61 -15.48 6.02
CA LEU A 8 1.10 -14.16 6.41
C LEU A 8 0.09 -13.09 6.01
N SER A 9 -0.14 -12.12 6.89
CA SER A 9 -0.90 -10.94 6.54
C SER A 9 -0.03 -9.98 5.72
N MET A 10 -0.66 -9.17 4.86
CA MET A 10 0.08 -8.28 3.96
C MET A 10 0.87 -7.20 4.73
N GLU A 11 0.30 -6.68 5.81
CA GLU A 11 0.92 -5.69 6.69
C GLU A 11 2.21 -6.22 7.29
N ARG A 12 2.25 -7.51 7.66
CA ARG A 12 3.46 -8.15 8.19
C ARG A 12 4.53 -8.31 7.12
N VAL A 13 4.14 -8.65 5.89
CA VAL A 13 5.05 -8.73 4.74
C VAL A 13 5.67 -7.36 4.47
N LEU A 14 4.84 -6.31 4.36
CA LEU A 14 5.30 -4.96 4.08
C LEU A 14 6.11 -4.35 5.23
N ALA A 15 5.71 -4.57 6.48
CA ALA A 15 6.48 -4.12 7.63
C ALA A 15 7.85 -4.83 7.71
N ALA A 16 7.91 -6.13 7.40
CA ALA A 16 9.18 -6.86 7.29
C ALA A 16 10.06 -6.31 6.16
N TYR A 17 9.45 -5.99 5.02
CA TYR A 17 10.12 -5.37 3.90
C TYR A 17 10.74 -4.00 4.26
N LEU A 18 9.96 -3.09 4.87
CA LEU A 18 10.47 -1.79 5.34
C LEU A 18 11.59 -1.94 6.37
N ARG A 19 11.44 -2.89 7.31
CA ARG A 19 12.48 -3.19 8.31
C ARG A 19 13.77 -3.66 7.65
N ALA A 20 13.70 -4.55 6.66
CA ALA A 20 14.87 -5.02 5.93
C ALA A 20 15.59 -3.87 5.18
N ARG A 21 14.83 -2.86 4.74
CA ARG A 21 15.35 -1.63 4.12
C ARG A 21 15.80 -0.57 5.13
N ARG A 22 15.65 -0.80 6.44
CA ARG A 22 15.89 0.17 7.53
C ARG A 22 15.07 1.45 7.38
N VAL A 23 13.87 1.35 6.83
CA VAL A 23 12.96 2.49 6.63
C VAL A 23 12.08 2.67 7.86
N LYS A 24 11.89 3.92 8.28
CA LYS A 24 10.88 4.27 9.31
C LYS A 24 9.80 5.14 8.69
N LEU A 25 8.56 4.88 9.05
CA LEU A 25 7.45 5.74 8.69
C LEU A 25 7.25 6.76 9.81
N LEU A 26 7.08 8.02 9.44
CA LEU A 26 6.75 9.11 10.33
C LEU A 26 5.30 9.54 10.12
N ALA A 27 4.68 10.01 11.19
CA ALA A 27 3.48 10.82 11.15
C ALA A 27 3.71 12.01 12.09
N ASP A 28 3.52 13.22 11.57
CA ASP A 28 3.80 14.48 12.28
C ASP A 28 5.24 14.53 12.84
N GLY A 29 6.21 14.07 12.04
CA GLY A 29 7.62 13.98 12.41
C GLY A 29 7.97 12.91 13.45
N GLN A 30 6.99 12.14 13.94
CA GLN A 30 7.20 11.11 14.96
C GLN A 30 7.23 9.70 14.35
N PRO A 31 8.21 8.84 14.72
CA PRO A 31 8.25 7.47 14.24
C PRO A 31 7.01 6.67 14.64
N GLN A 32 6.40 6.03 13.64
CA GLN A 32 5.24 5.17 13.80
C GLN A 32 5.60 3.70 13.59
N ALA A 33 4.86 2.82 14.24
CA ALA A 33 4.98 1.39 13.98
C ALA A 33 4.49 1.08 12.56
N ALA A 34 5.38 0.57 11.71
CA ALA A 34 5.06 0.27 10.31
C ALA A 34 3.81 -0.62 10.16
N ILE A 35 3.61 -1.60 11.06
CA ILE A 35 2.44 -2.48 11.02
C ILE A 35 1.12 -1.74 11.25
N LEU A 36 1.11 -0.66 12.04
CA LEU A 36 -0.08 0.16 12.27
C LEU A 36 -0.33 1.11 11.10
N MET A 37 0.72 1.72 10.58
CA MET A 37 0.64 2.62 9.41
C MET A 37 0.23 1.88 8.13
N LEU A 38 0.60 0.60 8.02
CA LEU A 38 0.26 -0.27 6.90
C LEU A 38 -0.98 -1.12 7.17
N SER A 39 -1.82 -0.76 8.14
CA SER A 39 -3.07 -1.44 8.45
C SER A 39 -4.14 -1.24 7.36
N PRO A 40 -5.14 -2.14 7.26
CA PRO A 40 -6.27 -2.04 6.34
C PRO A 40 -7.03 -0.71 6.34
N GLU A 41 -7.03 -0.02 7.47
CA GLU A 41 -7.68 1.28 7.70
C GLU A 41 -6.74 2.49 7.57
N ALA A 42 -5.43 2.27 7.42
CA ALA A 42 -4.42 3.32 7.26
C ALA A 42 -3.94 3.41 5.80
N LEU A 43 -2.65 3.18 5.52
CA LEU A 43 -2.06 3.34 4.18
C LEU A 43 -2.26 2.14 3.26
N LEU A 44 -2.71 0.98 3.78
CA LEU A 44 -2.88 -0.23 2.96
C LEU A 44 -3.84 -0.05 1.77
N PRO A 45 -4.98 0.65 1.88
CA PRO A 45 -5.85 0.92 0.73
C PRO A 45 -5.16 1.60 -0.44
N VAL A 46 -4.30 2.59 -0.16
CA VAL A 46 -3.51 3.29 -1.19
C VAL A 46 -2.55 2.33 -1.88
N ILE A 47 -1.82 1.55 -1.09
CA ILE A 47 -0.85 0.57 -1.61
C ILE A 47 -1.55 -0.51 -2.42
N ALA A 48 -2.67 -1.01 -1.92
CA ALA A 48 -3.46 -2.05 -2.57
C ALA A 48 -4.01 -1.58 -3.91
N MET A 49 -4.48 -0.35 -4.00
CA MET A 49 -4.96 0.25 -5.24
C MET A 49 -3.84 0.32 -6.28
N HIS A 50 -2.66 0.85 -5.92
CA HIS A 50 -1.51 0.89 -6.83
C HIS A 50 -1.03 -0.51 -7.23
N ALA A 51 -1.13 -1.50 -6.34
CA ALA A 51 -0.81 -2.88 -6.64
C ALA A 51 -1.78 -3.49 -7.65
N GLU A 52 -3.10 -3.27 -7.48
CA GLU A 52 -4.13 -3.72 -8.43
C GLU A 52 -3.96 -3.04 -9.80
N MET A 53 -3.66 -1.73 -9.83
CA MET A 53 -3.37 -1.02 -11.10
C MET A 53 -2.15 -1.61 -11.82
N ALA A 54 -1.05 -1.83 -11.09
CA ALA A 54 0.15 -2.44 -11.67
C ALA A 54 -0.10 -3.87 -12.16
N ALA A 55 -0.90 -4.65 -11.42
CA ALA A 55 -1.28 -6.00 -11.84
C ALA A 55 -2.08 -5.97 -13.14
N LYS A 56 -3.02 -5.03 -13.29
CA LYS A 56 -3.79 -4.85 -14.52
C LYS A 56 -2.94 -4.42 -15.71
N GLU A 57 -1.95 -3.57 -15.49
CA GLU A 57 -1.00 -3.15 -16.52
C GLU A 57 -0.12 -4.32 -17.00
N LEU A 58 0.33 -5.17 -16.08
CA LEU A 58 1.25 -6.27 -16.40
C LEU A 58 0.56 -7.54 -16.89
N PHE A 59 -0.60 -7.88 -16.35
CA PHE A 59 -1.26 -9.17 -16.56
C PHE A 59 -2.61 -9.05 -17.28
N GLY A 60 -3.00 -7.83 -17.67
CA GLY A 60 -4.24 -7.56 -18.43
C GLY A 60 -5.34 -6.96 -17.56
N LYS A 61 -6.32 -6.31 -18.21
CA LYS A 61 -7.36 -5.50 -17.54
C LYS A 61 -8.21 -6.24 -16.50
N ASP A 62 -8.38 -7.54 -16.69
CA ASP A 62 -9.17 -8.41 -15.80
C ASP A 62 -8.33 -9.02 -14.66
N ALA A 63 -7.03 -8.74 -14.61
CA ALA A 63 -6.18 -9.21 -13.53
C ALA A 63 -6.61 -8.58 -12.20
N THR A 64 -6.61 -9.40 -11.16
CA THR A 64 -6.94 -8.97 -9.80
C THR A 64 -6.02 -9.62 -8.78
N LEU A 65 -5.68 -8.86 -7.74
CA LEU A 65 -4.99 -9.37 -6.55
C LEU A 65 -5.97 -9.88 -5.49
N GLY A 66 -7.28 -9.74 -5.74
CA GLY A 66 -8.36 -10.18 -4.85
C GLY A 66 -8.62 -9.21 -3.70
N VAL A 67 -8.21 -7.94 -3.80
CA VAL A 67 -8.46 -6.94 -2.76
C VAL A 67 -9.93 -6.55 -2.77
N GLN A 68 -10.55 -6.54 -1.58
CA GLN A 68 -11.91 -6.05 -1.41
C GLN A 68 -11.87 -4.71 -0.68
N TYR A 69 -12.59 -3.72 -1.22
CA TYR A 69 -12.69 -2.38 -0.63
C TYR A 69 -14.07 -2.18 -0.02
N ARG A 70 -14.14 -1.46 1.10
CA ARG A 70 -15.38 -1.05 1.74
C ARG A 70 -15.23 0.38 2.23
N GLN A 71 -16.28 1.18 2.14
CA GLN A 71 -16.33 2.48 2.81
C GLN A 71 -16.27 2.30 4.33
N ASP A 72 -15.45 3.11 4.99
CA ASP A 72 -15.27 3.09 6.44
C ASP A 72 -14.82 4.49 6.89
N GLU A 73 -15.74 5.27 7.45
CA GLU A 73 -15.48 6.67 7.83
C GLU A 73 -14.42 6.80 8.94
N ALA A 74 -14.18 5.74 9.72
CA ALA A 74 -13.14 5.71 10.73
C ALA A 74 -11.75 5.46 10.14
N ALA A 75 -11.66 4.97 8.90
CA ALA A 75 -10.39 4.76 8.21
C ALA A 75 -9.77 6.09 7.77
N MET A 76 -8.45 6.13 7.70
CA MET A 76 -7.65 7.29 7.32
C MET A 76 -8.16 7.92 6.01
N PHE A 77 -8.53 7.10 5.03
CA PHE A 77 -8.99 7.56 3.71
C PHE A 77 -10.51 7.38 3.48
N GLY A 78 -11.29 7.12 4.53
CA GLY A 78 -12.71 6.75 4.38
C GLY A 78 -12.92 5.37 3.73
N VAL A 79 -11.85 4.59 3.57
CA VAL A 79 -11.85 3.30 2.87
C VAL A 79 -11.03 2.28 3.66
N TYR A 80 -11.61 1.10 3.82
CA TYR A 80 -10.96 -0.09 4.36
C TYR A 80 -10.61 -1.06 3.23
N ALA A 81 -9.39 -1.61 3.24
CA ALA A 81 -8.93 -2.58 2.25
C ALA A 81 -8.65 -3.96 2.86
N LYS A 82 -9.48 -4.95 2.50
CA LYS A 82 -9.28 -6.35 2.86
C LYS A 82 -8.40 -7.04 1.83
N VAL A 83 -7.17 -7.37 2.22
CA VAL A 83 -6.22 -8.12 1.37
C VAL A 83 -6.29 -9.60 1.74
N PRO A 84 -6.41 -10.53 0.76
CA PRO A 84 -6.33 -11.95 1.04
C PRO A 84 -4.98 -12.32 1.67
N PRO A 85 -4.94 -13.25 2.62
CA PRO A 85 -3.69 -13.68 3.23
C PRO A 85 -2.72 -14.24 2.18
N ILE A 86 -1.43 -14.04 2.42
CA ILE A 86 -0.37 -14.60 1.60
C ILE A 86 -0.20 -16.08 1.96
N GLN A 87 -0.43 -16.93 0.96
CA GLN A 87 -0.14 -18.36 1.00
C GLN A 87 1.17 -18.65 0.26
N SER A 88 1.68 -19.87 0.39
CA SER A 88 2.94 -20.30 -0.26
C SER A 88 2.76 -20.71 -1.73
N ASP A 89 1.63 -20.36 -2.34
CA ASP A 89 1.33 -20.61 -3.74
C ASP A 89 1.81 -19.45 -4.62
N MET A 90 1.80 -19.66 -5.94
CA MET A 90 2.24 -18.63 -6.89
C MET A 90 1.39 -17.35 -6.77
N GLN A 91 0.09 -17.47 -6.51
CA GLN A 91 -0.79 -16.31 -6.35
C GLN A 91 -0.41 -15.47 -5.12
N GLY A 92 -0.12 -16.11 -3.98
CA GLY A 92 0.36 -15.44 -2.78
C GLY A 92 1.69 -14.73 -3.02
N VAL A 93 2.64 -15.36 -3.71
CA VAL A 93 3.93 -14.76 -4.07
C VAL A 93 3.73 -13.54 -4.98
N MET A 94 2.93 -13.67 -6.04
CA MET A 94 2.65 -12.56 -6.96
C MET A 94 1.97 -11.39 -6.25
N ARG A 95 1.02 -11.67 -5.35
CA ARG A 95 0.38 -10.64 -4.52
C ARG A 95 1.41 -9.91 -3.65
N ALA A 96 2.28 -10.64 -2.96
CA ALA A 96 3.34 -10.03 -2.16
C ALA A 96 4.27 -9.15 -3.01
N LEU A 97 4.68 -9.62 -4.20
CA LEU A 97 5.54 -8.86 -5.10
C LEU A 97 4.87 -7.58 -5.62
N MET A 98 3.59 -7.65 -6.02
CA MET A 98 2.85 -6.47 -6.49
C MET A 98 2.65 -5.43 -5.39
N PHE A 99 2.38 -5.88 -4.16
CA PHE A 99 2.28 -4.98 -3.02
C PHE A 99 3.62 -4.35 -2.65
N VAL A 100 4.73 -5.11 -2.70
CA VAL A 100 6.07 -4.54 -2.51
C VAL A 100 6.40 -3.53 -3.61
N TYR A 101 6.08 -3.83 -4.86
CA TYR A 101 6.24 -2.88 -5.98
C TYR A 101 5.45 -1.60 -5.73
N ALA A 102 4.16 -1.72 -5.40
CA ALA A 102 3.30 -0.58 -5.10
C ALA A 102 3.79 0.23 -3.89
N THR A 103 4.30 -0.45 -2.86
CA THR A 103 4.90 0.20 -1.69
C THR A 103 6.10 1.06 -2.10
N ASN A 104 6.97 0.55 -2.99
CA ASN A 104 8.06 1.38 -3.53
C ASN A 104 7.55 2.56 -4.35
N LYS A 105 6.46 2.39 -5.11
CA LYS A 105 5.88 3.46 -5.92
C LYS A 105 5.27 4.57 -5.05
N VAL A 106 4.51 4.20 -4.03
CA VAL A 106 3.81 5.11 -3.11
C VAL A 106 4.80 5.89 -2.24
N PHE A 107 5.79 5.20 -1.67
CA PHE A 107 6.72 5.79 -0.71
C PHE A 107 8.05 6.23 -1.32
N GLN A 108 8.37 5.84 -2.56
CA GLN A 108 9.67 6.09 -3.22
C GLN A 108 10.89 5.66 -2.40
N ILE A 109 10.78 4.48 -1.79
CA ILE A 109 11.69 4.01 -0.74
C ILE A 109 13.15 4.01 -1.17
N LYS A 110 13.99 4.71 -0.39
CA LYS A 110 15.44 4.52 -0.37
C LYS A 110 15.87 3.81 0.92
N PRO A 111 16.93 2.98 0.88
CA PRO A 111 17.43 2.33 2.09
C PRO A 111 17.86 3.34 3.17
N GLY A 112 17.45 3.09 4.43
CA GLY A 112 17.83 3.91 5.59
C GLY A 112 17.04 5.22 5.75
N GLU A 113 16.00 5.45 4.94
CA GLU A 113 15.23 6.68 4.92
C GLU A 113 14.14 6.73 6.02
N HIS A 114 13.77 7.95 6.41
CA HIS A 114 12.56 8.20 7.19
C HIS A 114 11.55 8.89 6.29
N ILE A 115 10.33 8.34 6.21
CA ILE A 115 9.33 8.78 5.25
C ILE A 115 8.16 9.38 6.00
N GLU A 116 7.93 10.68 5.80
CA GLU A 116 6.76 11.37 6.31
C GLU A 116 5.51 10.95 5.52
N CYS A 117 4.49 10.47 6.23
CA CYS A 117 3.28 9.94 5.60
C CYS A 117 2.24 11.05 5.35
N GLN A 118 2.39 12.21 5.98
CA GLN A 118 1.44 13.32 5.85
C GLN A 118 1.22 13.76 4.39
N PRO A 119 2.25 13.89 3.51
CA PRO A 119 2.02 14.26 2.12
C PRO A 119 1.24 13.20 1.32
N ILE A 120 1.39 11.92 1.67
CA ILE A 120 0.59 10.84 1.06
C ILE A 120 -0.86 11.00 1.51
N TYR A 121 -1.07 11.26 2.80
CA TYR A 121 -2.39 11.52 3.33
C TYR A 121 -3.09 12.69 2.64
N ASP A 122 -2.44 13.85 2.58
CA ASP A 122 -3.00 15.07 1.98
C ASP A 122 -3.34 14.87 0.49
N HIS A 123 -2.54 14.09 -0.23
CA HIS A 123 -2.80 13.77 -1.63
C HIS A 123 -4.05 12.90 -1.84
N TYR A 124 -4.31 11.93 -0.94
CA TYR A 124 -5.39 10.96 -1.09
C TYR A 124 -6.67 11.32 -0.31
N ARG A 125 -6.60 12.21 0.68
CA ARG A 125 -7.74 12.62 1.54
C ARG A 125 -8.87 13.30 0.77
N ASN A 126 -8.54 14.10 -0.26
CA ASN A 126 -9.53 14.92 -0.98
C ASN A 126 -10.35 14.15 -2.03
N GLY A 127 -10.76 12.91 -1.71
CA GLY A 127 -11.71 12.16 -2.52
C GLY A 127 -11.12 11.42 -3.71
N SER A 128 -9.79 11.35 -3.88
CA SER A 128 -9.23 10.51 -4.97
C SER A 128 -9.46 9.03 -4.67
N LEU A 129 -9.25 8.55 -3.44
CA LEU A 129 -9.48 7.13 -3.14
C LEU A 129 -10.96 6.73 -3.13
N ALA A 130 -11.81 7.52 -2.49
CA ALA A 130 -13.26 7.26 -2.42
C ALA A 130 -13.94 7.49 -3.79
N GLY A 131 -13.60 8.58 -4.49
CA GLY A 131 -14.10 8.87 -5.83
C GLY A 131 -13.59 7.91 -6.92
N MET A 132 -12.44 7.25 -6.71
CA MET A 132 -11.96 6.17 -7.59
C MET A 132 -12.69 4.84 -7.39
N LEU A 133 -13.28 4.58 -6.21
CA LEU A 133 -14.17 3.43 -6.04
C LEU A 133 -15.45 3.59 -6.86
N ASP A 134 -15.92 4.84 -7.02
CA ASP A 134 -17.07 5.19 -7.85
C ASP A 134 -16.70 5.30 -9.36
N ASN A 135 -15.42 5.49 -9.70
CA ASN A 135 -14.92 5.55 -11.07
C ASN A 135 -13.51 4.92 -11.24
N PRO A 136 -13.41 3.60 -11.48
CA PRO A 136 -12.15 2.86 -11.53
C PRO A 136 -11.25 3.19 -12.74
N ASP A 137 -11.73 3.97 -13.71
CA ASP A 137 -10.97 4.44 -14.87
C ASP A 137 -10.35 5.83 -14.68
N ALA A 138 -10.62 6.50 -13.54
CA ALA A 138 -10.01 7.78 -13.22
C ALA A 138 -8.50 7.63 -12.99
N ARG A 139 -7.70 8.03 -13.99
CA ARG A 139 -6.24 8.14 -13.86
C ARG A 139 -5.92 9.26 -12.88
N VAL A 140 -5.39 8.91 -11.71
CA VAL A 140 -4.73 9.88 -10.84
C VAL A 140 -3.31 10.06 -11.37
N GLU A 141 -3.08 11.20 -12.02
CA GLU A 141 -1.73 11.65 -12.31
C GLU A 141 -1.04 11.97 -11.00
N TRP A 142 -0.02 11.18 -10.64
CA TRP A 142 0.87 11.50 -9.53
C TRP A 142 1.68 12.73 -9.95
N PRO A 143 1.51 13.91 -9.32
CA PRO A 143 2.39 15.02 -9.60
C PRO A 143 3.77 14.61 -9.09
N LEU A 144 4.73 14.45 -10.00
CA LEU A 144 6.16 14.30 -9.66
C LEU A 144 6.64 15.39 -8.69
N ALA A 145 5.92 16.51 -8.58
CA ALA A 145 6.15 17.58 -7.62
C ALA A 145 6.02 17.16 -6.14
N THR A 146 5.19 16.19 -5.78
CA THR A 146 5.06 15.72 -4.38
C THR A 146 6.27 14.88 -3.94
N ALA A 147 7.03 14.33 -4.90
CA ALA A 147 8.29 13.61 -4.64
C ALA A 147 9.41 14.53 -4.12
N ALA A 148 9.37 15.82 -4.49
CA ALA A 148 10.30 16.81 -3.96
C ALA A 148 9.92 17.25 -2.54
N ALA A 149 8.62 17.26 -2.21
CA ALA A 149 8.13 17.62 -0.88
C ALA A 149 8.38 16.54 0.19
N LEU A 150 8.60 15.29 -0.22
CA LEU A 150 8.91 14.16 0.68
C LEU A 150 10.40 14.04 1.05
N GLN A 151 11.27 14.90 0.51
CA GLN A 151 12.74 14.84 0.71
C GLN A 151 13.29 15.81 1.77
N HIS A 152 12.45 16.34 2.65
CA HIS A 152 12.86 17.29 3.70
C HIS A 152 12.97 16.65 5.08
#